data_AF-A0A060CDV9-F1
#
_entry.id   AF-A0A060CDV9-F1
#
_cell.length_a   1.000
_cell.length_b   1.000
_cell.length_c   1.000
_cell.angle_alpha   90.00
_cell.angle_beta   90.00
_cell.angle_gamma   90.00
#
_symmetry.space_group_name_H-M   'P 1'
#
loop_
_entity.id
_entity.type
_entity.pdbx_description
1 polymer ?
#
loop_
_entity_poly.entity_id
_entity_poly.type
_entity_poly.pdbx_seq_one_letter_code
_entity_poly.pdbx_strand_id
1 'polypeptide(L)'
;MPRANILGVGISAVNLELALAVIDQWIAAKTPNYVCVTPVHSVMDCYADAPLRAIYNRAGMVTPDGMPIVWLTRAQGYDHVQRVYGPDLMLALCEHSVAQGYRHYFYGGAEGWPTN
;
A
#
# COMPACT_ATOMS: atom_id res chain seq x y z
N MET A 1 1.42 12.86 2.45
CA MET A 1 1.96 12.19 1.24
C MET A 1 1.08 12.53 0.04
N PRO A 2 1.67 12.91 -1.11
CA PRO A 2 0.90 13.22 -2.32
C PRO A 2 0.15 12.00 -2.87
N ARG A 3 -0.99 12.26 -3.53
CA ARG A 3 -1.84 11.23 -4.14
C ARG A 3 -2.26 11.63 -5.56
N ALA A 4 -2.23 10.67 -6.47
CA ALA A 4 -2.85 10.77 -7.79
C ALA A 4 -4.29 10.28 -7.71
N ASN A 5 -5.18 10.96 -8.44
CA ASN A 5 -6.59 10.55 -8.50
C ASN A 5 -6.80 9.64 -9.71
N ILE A 6 -7.17 8.38 -9.47
CA ILE A 6 -7.56 7.45 -10.53
C ILE A 6 -9.01 7.02 -10.25
N LEU A 7 -9.94 7.52 -11.08
CA LEU A 7 -11.37 7.21 -10.98
C LEU A 7 -11.97 7.45 -9.57
N GLY A 8 -11.47 8.46 -8.85
CA GLY A 8 -11.90 8.81 -7.49
C GLY A 8 -11.14 8.09 -6.38
N VAL A 9 -10.21 7.19 -6.71
CA VAL A 9 -9.31 6.53 -5.76
C VAL A 9 -8.00 7.30 -5.68
N GLY A 10 -7.64 7.73 -4.48
CA GLY A 10 -6.39 8.44 -4.20
C GLY A 10 -5.22 7.48 -4.07
N ILE A 11 -4.55 7.16 -5.17
CA ILE A 11 -3.34 6.33 -5.20
C ILE A 11 -2.17 7.12 -4.64
N SER A 12 -1.45 6.54 -3.69
CA SER A 12 -0.27 7.15 -3.08
C SER A 12 0.90 7.15 -4.05
N ALA A 13 1.51 8.32 -4.25
CA ALA A 13 2.67 8.46 -5.12
C ALA A 13 3.94 8.00 -4.39
N VAL A 14 4.14 6.68 -4.31
CA VAL A 14 5.24 6.03 -3.58
C VAL A 14 6.04 5.06 -4.43
N ASN A 15 7.22 4.73 -3.94
CA ASN A 15 7.98 3.53 -4.27
C ASN A 15 8.17 2.71 -2.98
N LEU A 16 8.88 1.59 -3.05
CA LEU A 16 9.04 0.69 -1.90
C LEU A 16 9.77 1.38 -0.73
N GLU A 17 10.83 2.12 -1.00
CA GLU A 17 11.60 2.84 0.02
C GLU A 17 10.77 3.90 0.74
N LEU A 18 10.03 4.72 0.00
CA LEU A 18 9.13 5.73 0.58
C LEU A 18 7.99 5.09 1.37
N ALA A 19 7.48 3.96 0.90
CA ALA A 19 6.44 3.21 1.62
C ALA A 19 6.94 2.75 3.00
N LEU A 20 8.17 2.20 3.07
CA LEU A 20 8.79 1.82 4.34
C LEU A 20 9.00 3.04 5.24
N ALA A 21 9.58 4.12 4.72
CA ALA A 21 9.84 5.33 5.50
C ALA A 21 8.56 5.96 6.08
N VAL A 22 7.44 5.89 5.35
CA VAL A 22 6.13 6.33 5.83
C VAL A 22 5.62 5.41 6.95
N ILE A 23 5.79 4.10 6.81
CA ILE A 23 5.41 3.13 7.85
C ILE A 23 6.23 3.37 9.13
N ASP A 24 7.54 3.60 9.01
CA ASP A 24 8.42 3.90 10.15
C ASP A 24 7.93 5.14 10.91
N GLN A 25 7.54 6.19 10.18
CA GLN A 25 6.98 7.41 10.78
C GLN A 25 5.69 7.12 11.53
N TRP A 26 4.79 6.29 10.99
CA TRP A 26 3.56 5.90 11.68
C TRP A 26 3.83 5.10 12.96
N ILE A 27 4.79 4.18 12.91
CA ILE A 27 5.18 3.39 14.08
C ILE A 27 5.81 4.29 15.16
N ALA A 28 6.74 5.15 14.77
CA ALA A 28 7.39 6.11 15.68
C ALA A 28 6.37 7.07 16.33
N ALA A 29 5.42 7.57 15.54
CA ALA A 29 4.34 8.44 16.01
C ALA A 29 3.20 7.69 16.72
N LYS A 30 3.27 6.36 16.84
CA LYS A 30 2.21 5.49 17.41
C LYS A 30 0.84 5.77 16.79
N THR A 31 0.81 6.09 15.50
CA THR A 31 -0.42 6.42 14.78
C THR A 31 -0.88 5.20 13.98
N PRO A 32 -1.97 4.54 14.38
CA PRO A 32 -2.46 3.35 13.68
C PRO A 32 -2.96 3.72 12.29
N ASN A 33 -2.45 3.03 11.27
CA ASN A 33 -2.80 3.20 9.87
C ASN A 33 -2.94 1.84 9.19
N TYR A 34 -3.62 1.81 8.05
CA TYR A 34 -3.68 0.64 7.18
C TYR A 34 -3.26 0.99 5.76
N VAL A 35 -2.77 -0.03 5.06
CA VAL A 35 -2.27 0.06 3.70
C VAL A 35 -3.15 -0.77 2.79
N CYS A 36 -3.64 -0.19 1.70
CA CYS A 36 -4.38 -0.89 0.66
C CYS A 36 -3.47 -1.10 -0.56
N VAL A 37 -3.15 -2.36 -0.86
CA VAL A 37 -2.42 -2.71 -2.09
C VAL A 37 -3.41 -2.70 -3.25
N THR A 38 -3.20 -1.80 -4.22
CA THR A 38 -4.27 -1.41 -5.16
C THR A 38 -3.88 -1.65 -6.61
N PRO A 39 -4.17 -2.84 -7.16
CA PRO A 39 -4.15 -3.10 -8.59
C PRO A 39 -5.36 -2.49 -9.30
N VAL A 40 -5.33 -2.52 -10.65
CA VAL A 40 -6.39 -1.95 -11.50
C VAL A 40 -7.77 -2.50 -11.16
N HIS A 41 -7.90 -3.80 -10.89
CA HIS A 41 -9.20 -4.39 -10.58
C HIS A 41 -9.82 -3.77 -9.32
N SER A 42 -9.02 -3.52 -8.28
CA SER A 42 -9.49 -2.87 -7.05
C SER A 42 -9.96 -1.43 -7.29
N VAL A 43 -9.33 -0.71 -8.23
CA VAL A 43 -9.80 0.62 -8.66
C VAL A 43 -11.17 0.52 -9.33
N MET A 44 -11.38 -0.51 -10.16
CA MET A 44 -12.67 -0.74 -10.82
C MET A 44 -13.76 -1.11 -9.80
N ASP A 45 -13.44 -1.93 -8.81
CA ASP A 45 -14.35 -2.27 -7.71
C ASP A 45 -14.75 -1.00 -6.92
N CYS A 46 -13.77 -0.13 -6.60
CA CYS A 46 -14.03 1.16 -5.96
C CYS A 46 -14.82 2.14 -6.85
N TYR A 47 -14.67 2.03 -8.18
CA TYR A 47 -15.46 2.85 -9.08
C TYR A 47 -16.94 2.48 -9.01
N ALA A 48 -17.25 1.17 -8.95
CA ALA A 48 -18.60 0.63 -8.84
C ALA A 48 -19.21 0.75 -7.42
N ASP A 49 -18.39 0.72 -6.38
CA ASP A 49 -18.81 0.73 -4.97
C ASP A 49 -18.26 1.96 -4.22
N ALA A 50 -19.14 2.94 -3.98
CA ALA A 50 -18.78 4.18 -3.29
C ALA A 50 -18.36 3.98 -1.82
N PRO A 51 -19.05 3.15 -1.00
CA PRO A 51 -18.55 2.73 0.30
C PRO A 51 -17.12 2.16 0.27
N LEU A 52 -16.82 1.25 -0.67
CA LEU A 52 -15.48 0.67 -0.82
C LEU A 52 -14.44 1.75 -1.17
N ARG A 53 -14.76 2.65 -2.09
CA ARG A 53 -13.90 3.80 -2.42
C ARG A 53 -13.59 4.67 -1.22
N ALA A 54 -14.57 4.89 -0.34
CA ALA A 54 -14.37 5.67 0.89
C ALA A 54 -13.39 4.99 1.84
N ILE A 55 -13.38 3.65 1.91
CA ILE A 55 -12.39 2.89 2.69
C ILE A 55 -10.98 3.11 2.11
N TYR A 56 -10.79 2.92 0.80
CA TYR A 56 -9.48 3.12 0.18
C TYR A 56 -8.97 4.56 0.38
N ASN A 57 -9.84 5.56 0.23
CA ASN A 57 -9.44 6.96 0.41
C ASN A 57 -9.12 7.33 1.87
N ARG A 58 -9.60 6.56 2.84
CA ARG A 58 -9.25 6.71 4.27
C ARG A 58 -8.01 5.92 4.69
N ALA A 59 -7.49 5.02 3.84
CA ALA A 59 -6.25 4.30 4.13
C ALA A 59 -5.11 5.29 4.34
N GLY A 60 -4.14 4.97 5.19
CA GLY A 60 -2.93 5.78 5.35
C GLY A 60 -2.10 5.80 4.07
N MET A 61 -2.11 4.68 3.33
CA MET A 61 -1.44 4.52 2.04
C MET A 61 -2.23 3.59 1.15
N VAL A 62 -2.30 3.95 -0.13
CA VAL A 62 -2.93 3.18 -1.21
C VAL A 62 -1.85 2.93 -2.24
N THR A 63 -1.23 1.75 -2.24
CA THR A 63 -0.01 1.53 -3.02
C THR A 63 -0.32 1.33 -4.50
N PRO A 64 0.57 1.80 -5.40
CA PRO A 64 0.46 1.53 -6.82
C PRO A 64 0.88 0.09 -7.11
N ASP A 65 -0.08 -0.82 -7.20
CA ASP A 65 0.18 -2.20 -7.62
C ASP A 65 -0.16 -2.39 -9.11
N GLY A 66 0.77 -2.98 -9.85
CA GLY A 66 0.69 -3.12 -11.30
C GLY A 66 1.14 -1.88 -12.08
N MET A 67 1.68 -2.14 -13.27
CA MET A 67 2.24 -1.10 -14.15
C MET A 67 1.22 -0.06 -14.64
N PRO A 68 -0.05 -0.40 -14.96
CA PRO A 68 -1.00 0.62 -15.40
C PRO A 68 -1.23 1.72 -14.35
N ILE A 69 -1.29 1.35 -13.07
CA ILE A 69 -1.45 2.31 -11.96
C ILE A 69 -0.23 3.22 -11.86
N VAL A 70 0.97 2.65 -11.99
CA VAL A 70 2.23 3.43 -12.02
C VAL A 70 2.22 4.43 -13.18
N TRP A 71 1.89 3.99 -14.40
CA TRP A 71 1.88 4.88 -15.56
C TRP A 71 0.87 6.02 -15.44
N LEU A 72 -0.35 5.72 -14.98
CA LEU A 72 -1.38 6.74 -14.74
C LEU A 72 -0.95 7.74 -13.66
N THR A 73 -0.29 7.25 -12.62
CA THR A 73 0.24 8.10 -11.54
C THR A 73 1.38 9.00 -12.04
N ARG A 74 2.30 8.46 -12.86
CA ARG A 74 3.37 9.25 -13.50
C ARG A 74 2.83 10.28 -14.49
N ALA A 75 1.82 9.92 -15.27
CA ALA A 75 1.14 10.85 -16.18
C ALA A 75 0.50 12.06 -15.46
N GLN A 76 0.24 11.96 -14.15
CA GLN A 76 -0.21 13.06 -13.30
C GLN A 76 0.93 13.86 -12.65
N GLY A 77 2.18 13.64 -13.04
CA GLY A 77 3.36 14.41 -12.62
C GLY A 77 4.20 13.77 -11.50
N TYR A 78 3.94 12.51 -11.15
CA TYR A 78 4.67 11.81 -10.09
C TYR A 78 5.66 10.77 -10.65
N ASP A 79 6.72 11.25 -11.30
CA ASP A 79 7.67 10.40 -12.05
C ASP A 79 8.44 9.40 -11.16
N HIS A 80 8.64 9.70 -9.88
CA HIS A 80 9.35 8.87 -8.91
C HIS A 80 8.59 7.59 -8.52
N VAL A 81 7.32 7.49 -8.88
CA VAL A 81 6.46 6.37 -8.50
C VAL A 81 6.93 5.08 -9.15
N GLN A 82 6.95 4.01 -8.37
CA GLN A 82 7.29 2.66 -8.83
C GLN A 82 6.23 1.69 -8.34
N ARG A 83 6.18 0.51 -8.94
CA ARG A 83 5.27 -0.54 -8.51
C ARG A 83 5.62 -0.97 -7.08
N VAL A 84 4.62 -1.05 -6.21
CA VAL A 84 4.75 -1.56 -4.84
C VAL A 84 3.78 -2.73 -4.68
N TYR A 85 4.33 -3.93 -4.87
CA TYR A 85 3.59 -5.18 -4.77
C TYR A 85 3.48 -5.63 -3.31
N GLY A 86 2.33 -6.17 -2.92
CA GLY A 86 2.03 -6.52 -1.52
C GLY A 86 3.04 -7.49 -0.88
N PRO A 87 3.33 -8.65 -1.51
CA PRO A 87 4.36 -9.57 -1.04
C PRO A 87 5.74 -8.92 -0.89
N ASP A 88 6.16 -8.11 -1.85
CA ASP A 88 7.46 -7.42 -1.80
C ASP A 88 7.50 -6.41 -0.65
N LEU A 89 6.42 -5.66 -0.44
CA LEU A 89 6.29 -4.73 0.68
C LEU A 89 6.34 -5.46 2.02
N MET A 90 5.65 -6.60 2.15
CA MET A 90 5.66 -7.41 3.36
C MET A 90 7.07 -7.95 3.65
N LEU A 91 7.74 -8.52 2.66
CA LEU A 91 9.11 -9.05 2.81
C LEU A 91 10.09 -7.93 3.19
N ALA A 92 10.03 -6.79 2.50
CA ALA A 92 10.88 -5.65 2.78
C ALA A 92 10.64 -5.08 4.19
N LEU A 93 9.39 -5.04 4.66
CA LEU A 93 9.07 -4.59 6.03
C LEU A 93 9.56 -5.59 7.09
N CYS A 94 9.48 -6.89 6.82
CA CYS A 94 10.05 -7.92 7.68
C CYS A 94 11.58 -7.77 7.78
N GLU A 95 12.27 -7.60 6.67
CA GLU A 95 13.72 -7.37 6.67
C GLU A 95 14.09 -6.07 7.41
N HIS A 96 13.37 -4.98 7.12
CA HIS A 96 13.56 -3.69 7.78
C HIS A 96 13.35 -3.77 9.29
N SER A 97 12.38 -4.56 9.73
CA SER A 97 12.05 -4.70 11.15
C SER A 97 13.14 -5.34 12.00
N VAL A 98 14.06 -6.11 11.41
CA VAL A 98 15.17 -6.73 12.15
C VAL A 98 16.06 -5.65 12.77
N ALA A 99 16.30 -4.57 12.02
CA ALA A 99 17.09 -3.44 12.51
C ALA A 99 16.30 -2.54 13.48
N GLN A 100 14.99 -2.38 13.27
CA GLN A 100 14.17 -1.45 14.05
C GLN A 100 13.49 -2.08 15.28
N GLY A 101 13.48 -3.40 15.39
CA GLY A 101 12.81 -4.13 16.47
C GLY A 101 11.28 -4.13 16.36
N TYR A 102 10.71 -4.03 15.16
CA TYR A 102 9.25 -4.09 15.00
C TYR A 102 8.71 -5.50 15.25
N ARG A 103 7.48 -5.57 15.75
CA ARG A 103 6.77 -6.83 15.97
C ARG A 103 5.71 -6.99 14.89
N HIS A 104 5.64 -8.18 14.31
CA HIS A 104 4.66 -8.53 13.28
C HIS A 104 3.62 -9.49 13.84
N TYR A 105 2.40 -9.34 13.34
CA TYR A 105 1.33 -10.30 13.57
C TYR A 105 0.68 -10.61 12.23
N PHE A 106 0.72 -11.87 11.82
CA PHE A 106 0.11 -12.33 10.59
C PHE A 106 -1.26 -12.93 10.88
N TYR A 107 -2.29 -12.38 10.25
CA TYR A 107 -3.68 -12.80 10.43
C TYR A 107 -4.31 -13.13 9.08
N GLY A 108 -4.78 -14.36 8.93
CA GLY A 108 -5.33 -14.90 7.70
C GLY A 108 -4.67 -16.21 7.30
N GLY A 109 -5.25 -16.90 6.32
CA GLY A 109 -4.84 -18.23 5.89
C GLY A 109 -5.91 -19.29 6.20
N ALA A 110 -6.01 -20.31 5.35
CA ALA A 110 -6.85 -21.47 5.62
C ALA A 110 -6.22 -22.34 6.72
N GLU A 111 -7.06 -23.05 7.46
CA GLU A 111 -6.62 -24.06 8.43
C GLU A 111 -5.76 -25.12 7.72
N GLY A 112 -4.55 -25.41 8.22
CA GLY A 112 -3.70 -26.50 7.72
C GLY A 112 -2.56 -26.16 6.76
N TRP A 113 -2.14 -24.89 6.62
CA TRP A 113 -0.90 -24.55 5.89
C TRP A 113 0.34 -24.81 6.77
N PRO A 114 1.46 -25.38 6.25
CA PRO A 114 2.48 -25.96 7.12
C PRO A 114 3.30 -24.88 7.85
N THR A 115 3.23 -24.90 9.17
CA THR A 115 4.23 -24.34 10.06
C THR A 115 5.45 -25.26 10.04
N ASN A 116 6.59 -24.79 9.53
CA ASN A 116 7.89 -25.34 9.94
C ASN A 116 8.25 -24.76 11.32
#